data_AF-A0A452Q8L2-F1
#
_entry.id   AF-A0A452Q8L2-F1
#
_cell.length_a   1.000
_cell.length_b   1.000
_cell.length_c   1.000
_cell.angle_alpha   90.00
_cell.angle_beta   90.00
_cell.angle_gamma   90.00
#
_symmetry.space_group_name_H-M   'P 1'
#
loop_
_entity.id
_entity.type
_entity.pdbx_description
1 polymer ?
#
loop_
_entity_poly.entity_id
_entity_poly.type
_entity_poly.pdbx_seq_one_letter_code
_entity_poly.pdbx_strand_id
1 'polypeptide(L)'
;MASGQGPGPPRQDCGETAPSSTSEEQVARDTEEVFRSYVFYRHRQEQEAEGAAAPADPEMVSLSLEPSSTMGQVGRQLAIIGDDINQRYDSEFQTMLQHLQPTAENAYEYFTKIASSLFESGINWGRVVALLGFGYRLALHVYQRGLTGFLGQVTRFVADFMLHHCIARWIAQRGGWVAALNLGNGPILNVLIVLSLVLLGQFVVRRFFKS
;
A
#
# COMPACT_ATOMS: atom_id res chain seq x y z
N MET A 1 -33.38 31.39 6.25
CA MET A 1 -32.81 30.45 7.23
C MET A 1 -31.52 29.93 6.64
N ALA A 2 -30.38 30.36 7.20
CA ALA A 2 -29.06 30.05 6.67
C ALA A 2 -28.62 28.68 7.20
N SER A 3 -28.45 27.71 6.30
CA SER A 3 -27.91 26.39 6.63
C SER A 3 -26.42 26.53 6.91
N GLY A 4 -26.04 26.34 8.18
CA GLY A 4 -24.65 26.22 8.60
C GLY A 4 -24.03 24.96 7.99
N GLN A 5 -23.20 25.16 6.97
CA GLN A 5 -22.21 24.17 6.58
C GLN A 5 -21.09 24.24 7.63
N GLY A 6 -20.97 23.19 8.44
CA GLY A 6 -19.82 23.01 9.32
C GLY A 6 -18.54 22.91 8.49
N PRO A 7 -17.37 23.25 9.06
CA PRO A 7 -16.11 23.18 8.35
C PRO A 7 -15.85 21.74 7.92
N GLY A 8 -15.61 21.53 6.63
CA GLY A 8 -15.14 20.24 6.11
C GLY A 8 -13.82 19.81 6.75
N PRO A 9 -13.46 18.51 6.67
CA PRO A 9 -12.22 18.02 7.26
C PRO A 9 -11.02 18.81 6.75
N PRO A 10 -10.04 19.15 7.61
CA PRO A 10 -8.92 19.97 7.21
C PRO A 10 -8.17 19.26 6.08
N ARG A 11 -7.94 19.99 4.98
CA ARG A 11 -6.94 19.60 3.99
C ARG A 11 -5.60 19.51 4.73
N GLN A 12 -5.00 18.33 4.73
CA GLN A 12 -3.61 18.17 5.20
C GLN A 12 -2.72 18.87 4.18
N ASP A 13 -2.45 20.14 4.44
CA ASP A 13 -1.56 20.97 3.65
C ASP A 13 -0.15 20.40 3.81
N CYS A 14 0.28 19.58 2.86
CA CYS A 14 1.66 19.13 2.74
C CYS A 14 2.43 20.26 2.03
N GLY A 15 2.47 21.43 2.68
CA GLY A 15 3.16 22.62 2.20
C GLY A 15 4.67 22.54 2.49
N GLU A 16 5.45 23.05 1.54
CA GLU A 16 6.91 23.07 1.44
C GLU A 16 7.71 23.28 2.74
N THR A 17 8.76 22.45 2.88
CA THR A 17 10.03 22.74 3.57
C THR A 17 10.03 22.90 5.09
N ALA A 18 9.23 22.11 5.83
CA ALA A 18 9.55 21.81 7.22
C ALA A 18 10.45 20.55 7.27
N PRO A 19 11.57 20.54 8.02
CA PRO A 19 12.36 19.32 8.22
C PRO A 19 11.47 18.23 8.84
N SER A 20 11.67 16.98 8.41
CA SER A 20 10.97 15.83 8.99
C SER A 20 11.17 15.79 10.49
N SER A 21 10.10 15.51 11.22
CA SER A 21 10.21 15.25 12.66
C SER A 21 10.95 13.93 12.92
N THR A 22 11.55 13.78 14.10
CA THR A 22 12.23 12.53 14.49
C THR A 22 11.28 11.32 14.45
N SER A 23 9.99 11.53 14.69
CA SER A 23 8.96 10.49 14.58
C SER A 23 8.60 10.16 13.13
N GLU A 24 8.61 11.13 12.22
CA GLU A 24 8.45 10.89 10.77
C GLU A 24 9.60 10.06 10.22
N GLU A 25 10.84 10.40 10.58
CA GLU A 25 12.02 9.65 10.17
C GLU A 25 12.03 8.24 10.75
N GLN A 26 11.59 8.06 11.99
CA GLN A 26 11.46 6.73 12.58
C GLN A 26 10.43 5.90 11.80
N VAL A 27 9.27 6.47 11.47
CA VAL A 27 8.27 5.77 10.66
C VAL A 27 8.81 5.40 9.28
N ALA A 28 9.59 6.27 8.64
CA ALA A 28 10.22 5.96 7.36
C ALA A 28 11.22 4.79 7.47
N ARG A 29 12.06 4.78 8.52
CA ARG A 29 12.98 3.65 8.79
C ARG A 29 12.22 2.35 9.06
N ASP A 30 11.19 2.41 9.90
CA ASP A 30 10.33 1.26 10.22
C ASP A 30 9.60 0.72 8.98
N THR A 31 9.28 1.60 8.02
CA THR A 31 8.59 1.23 6.77
C THR A 31 9.39 0.21 5.97
N GLU A 32 10.73 0.28 5.98
CA GLU A 32 11.54 -0.70 5.26
C GLU A 32 11.31 -2.13 5.77
N GLU A 33 11.30 -2.30 7.09
CA GLU A 33 11.10 -3.60 7.72
C GLU A 33 9.66 -4.08 7.58
N VAL A 34 8.69 -3.18 7.78
CA VAL A 34 7.27 -3.46 7.56
C VAL A 34 7.04 -3.94 6.12
N PHE A 35 7.61 -3.26 5.13
CA PHE A 35 7.42 -3.60 3.73
C PHE A 35 8.11 -4.92 3.35
N ARG A 36 9.33 -5.19 3.84
CA ARG A 36 9.98 -6.50 3.62
C ARG A 36 9.16 -7.65 4.22
N SER A 37 8.66 -7.48 5.45
CA SER A 37 7.78 -8.48 6.06
C SER A 37 6.48 -8.67 5.27
N TYR A 38 5.87 -7.57 4.87
CA TYR A 38 4.67 -7.59 4.03
C TYR A 38 4.88 -8.37 2.73
N VAL A 39 5.97 -8.10 2.00
CA VAL A 39 6.32 -8.79 0.74
C VAL A 39 6.46 -10.28 0.96
N PHE A 40 7.20 -10.70 1.99
CA PHE A 40 7.40 -12.13 2.31
C PHE A 40 6.07 -12.86 2.53
N TYR A 41 5.23 -12.32 3.43
CA TYR A 41 3.97 -12.98 3.76
C TYR A 41 2.96 -12.91 2.61
N ARG A 42 2.94 -11.82 1.85
CA ARG A 42 2.09 -11.68 0.67
C ARG A 42 2.47 -12.69 -0.41
N HIS A 43 3.76 -12.79 -0.73
CA HIS A 43 4.25 -13.75 -1.71
C HIS A 43 3.93 -15.18 -1.31
N ARG A 44 4.14 -15.50 -0.04
CA ARG A 44 3.81 -16.82 0.51
C ARG A 44 2.32 -17.16 0.39
N GLN A 45 1.43 -16.21 0.69
CA GLN A 45 -0.02 -16.41 0.54
C GLN A 45 -0.41 -16.69 -0.92
N GLU A 46 0.17 -15.96 -1.88
CA GLU A 46 -0.08 -16.18 -3.31
C GLU A 46 0.44 -17.55 -3.77
N GLN A 47 1.62 -17.95 -3.32
CA GLN A 47 2.18 -19.28 -3.57
C GLN A 47 1.27 -20.40 -3.01
N GLU A 48 0.73 -20.21 -1.80
CA GLU A 48 -0.18 -21.18 -1.17
C GLU A 48 -1.55 -21.24 -1.89
N ALA A 49 -2.04 -20.12 -2.41
CA ALA A 49 -3.35 -20.02 -3.07
C ALA A 49 -3.34 -20.49 -4.54
N GLU A 50 -2.31 -20.10 -5.31
CA GLU A 50 -2.24 -20.33 -6.76
C GLU A 50 -1.29 -21.48 -7.14
N GLY A 51 -0.46 -21.95 -6.21
CA GLY A 51 0.46 -23.06 -6.41
C GLY A 51 1.39 -22.84 -7.61
N ALA A 52 1.39 -23.78 -8.56
CA ALA A 52 2.25 -23.73 -9.73
C ALA A 52 1.98 -22.56 -10.70
N ALA A 53 0.85 -21.87 -10.57
CA ALA A 53 0.55 -20.67 -11.36
C ALA A 53 1.19 -19.40 -10.76
N ALA A 54 1.55 -19.41 -9.48
CA ALA A 54 2.18 -18.27 -8.82
C ALA A 54 3.63 -18.10 -9.32
N PRO A 55 4.02 -16.88 -9.77
CA PRO A 55 5.41 -16.58 -10.09
C PRO A 55 6.30 -16.75 -8.87
N ALA A 56 7.38 -17.54 -8.95
CA ALA A 56 8.33 -17.72 -7.86
C ALA A 56 9.46 -16.70 -7.93
N ASP A 57 9.58 -15.85 -6.90
CA ASP A 57 10.70 -14.91 -6.75
C ASP A 57 11.56 -15.33 -5.54
N PRO A 58 12.78 -15.85 -5.76
CA PRO A 58 13.65 -16.29 -4.69
C PRO A 58 14.03 -15.15 -3.74
N GLU A 59 14.09 -13.89 -4.20
CA GLU A 59 14.39 -12.74 -3.33
C GLU A 59 13.29 -12.50 -2.31
N MET A 60 12.04 -12.76 -2.68
CA MET A 60 10.88 -12.62 -1.79
C MET A 60 10.74 -13.82 -0.84
N VAL A 61 11.15 -15.02 -1.26
CA VAL A 61 11.12 -16.24 -0.44
C VAL A 61 12.27 -16.30 0.56
N SER A 62 13.46 -15.79 0.20
CA SER A 62 14.66 -15.86 1.03
C SER A 62 14.87 -14.64 1.92
N LEU A 63 13.85 -13.82 2.16
CA LEU A 63 13.97 -12.65 3.03
C LEU A 63 14.32 -13.09 4.45
N SER A 64 15.45 -12.61 4.94
CA SER A 64 15.82 -12.75 6.35
C SER A 64 15.02 -11.74 7.15
N LEU A 65 13.96 -12.22 7.80
CA LEU A 65 13.10 -11.45 8.67
C LEU A 65 13.34 -11.86 10.12
N GLU A 66 13.24 -10.91 11.04
CA GLU A 66 13.09 -11.18 12.46
C GLU A 66 11.59 -11.35 12.76
N PRO A 67 11.03 -12.57 12.87
CA PRO A 67 9.58 -12.77 12.92
C PRO A 67 8.95 -12.29 14.24
N SER A 68 9.78 -12.15 15.28
CA SER A 68 9.40 -11.65 16.60
C SER A 68 9.41 -10.13 16.69
N SER A 69 10.03 -9.44 15.73
CA SER A 69 10.04 -7.98 15.68
C SER A 69 8.61 -7.43 15.57
N THR A 70 8.40 -6.25 16.17
CA THR A 70 7.09 -5.59 16.08
C THR A 70 6.77 -5.17 14.64
N MET A 71 7.76 -4.69 13.89
CA MET A 71 7.57 -4.28 12.49
C MET A 71 7.34 -5.47 11.56
N GLY A 72 8.02 -6.60 11.82
CA GLY A 72 7.72 -7.89 11.19
C GLY A 72 6.27 -8.31 11.41
N GLN A 73 5.77 -8.24 12.65
CA GLN A 73 4.36 -8.54 12.96
C GLN A 73 3.38 -7.60 12.27
N VAL A 74 3.71 -6.30 12.18
CA VAL A 74 2.91 -5.31 11.44
C VAL A 74 2.82 -5.68 9.95
N GLY A 75 3.97 -5.92 9.30
CA GLY A 75 4.00 -6.28 7.88
C GLY A 75 3.19 -7.54 7.59
N ARG A 76 3.30 -8.56 8.45
CA ARG A 76 2.48 -9.78 8.39
C ARG A 76 0.99 -9.47 8.46
N GLN A 77 0.58 -8.68 9.45
CA GLN A 77 -0.84 -8.34 9.65
C GLN A 77 -1.39 -7.58 8.44
N LEU A 78 -0.62 -6.64 7.90
CA LEU A 78 -0.99 -5.90 6.69
C LEU A 78 -1.12 -6.80 5.46
N ALA A 79 -0.28 -7.84 5.34
CA ALA A 79 -0.41 -8.83 4.27
C ALA A 79 -1.71 -9.64 4.42
N ILE A 80 -2.06 -10.04 5.64
CA ILE A 80 -3.30 -10.78 5.94
C ILE A 80 -4.55 -9.94 5.64
N ILE A 81 -4.63 -8.71 6.17
CA ILE A 81 -5.84 -7.87 5.97
C ILE A 81 -5.88 -7.21 4.60
N GLY A 82 -4.75 -7.16 3.90
CA GLY A 82 -4.62 -6.51 2.61
C GLY A 82 -5.15 -7.36 1.45
N ASP A 83 -5.52 -8.62 1.66
CA ASP A 83 -5.88 -9.53 0.57
C ASP A 83 -7.05 -9.01 -0.28
N ASP A 84 -8.18 -8.67 0.35
CA ASP A 84 -9.36 -8.12 -0.33
C ASP A 84 -9.07 -6.76 -1.01
N ILE A 85 -8.28 -5.90 -0.35
CA ILE A 85 -7.94 -4.56 -0.87
C ILE A 85 -7.03 -4.71 -2.09
N ASN A 86 -6.02 -5.58 -2.00
CA ASN A 86 -5.08 -5.82 -3.08
C ASN A 86 -5.79 -6.50 -4.25
N GLN A 87 -6.63 -7.51 -4.01
CA GLN A 87 -7.41 -8.16 -5.08
C GLN A 87 -8.22 -7.16 -5.90
N ARG A 88 -8.77 -6.14 -5.23
CA ARG A 88 -9.54 -5.08 -5.89
C ARG A 88 -8.69 -4.22 -6.84
N TYR A 89 -7.48 -3.84 -6.43
CA TYR A 89 -6.59 -3.02 -7.25
C TYR A 89 -5.66 -3.84 -8.14
N ASP A 90 -5.64 -5.16 -7.98
CA ASP A 90 -4.61 -6.02 -8.57
C ASP A 90 -4.62 -5.98 -10.10
N SER A 91 -5.81 -6.14 -10.68
CA SER A 91 -5.97 -6.09 -12.14
C SER A 91 -5.58 -4.74 -12.72
N GLU A 92 -5.87 -3.64 -12.01
CA GLU A 92 -5.51 -2.28 -12.40
C GLU A 92 -3.99 -2.08 -12.32
N PHE A 93 -3.34 -2.53 -11.24
CA PHE A 93 -1.89 -2.47 -11.07
C PHE A 93 -1.16 -3.30 -12.12
N GLN A 94 -1.58 -4.54 -12.36
CA GLN A 94 -0.99 -5.39 -13.38
C GLN A 94 -1.14 -4.77 -14.77
N THR A 95 -2.32 -4.23 -15.08
CA THR A 95 -2.56 -3.53 -16.35
C THR A 95 -1.61 -2.33 -16.48
N MET A 96 -1.48 -1.49 -15.46
CA MET A 96 -0.55 -0.35 -15.50
C MET A 96 0.90 -0.79 -15.68
N LEU A 97 1.37 -1.80 -14.93
CA LEU A 97 2.74 -2.30 -15.03
C LEU A 97 3.02 -2.89 -16.41
N GLN A 98 2.07 -3.61 -17.01
CA GLN A 98 2.20 -4.14 -18.37
C GLN A 98 2.31 -3.03 -19.43
N HIS A 99 1.56 -1.94 -19.29
CA HIS A 99 1.60 -0.82 -20.24
C HIS A 99 2.86 0.03 -20.07
N LEU A 100 3.29 0.27 -18.82
CA LEU A 100 4.42 1.16 -18.50
C LEU A 100 5.78 0.49 -18.75
N GLN A 101 5.83 -0.85 -18.65
CA GLN A 101 7.06 -1.65 -18.76
C GLN A 101 8.20 -1.06 -17.91
N PRO A 102 8.05 -1.04 -16.57
CA PRO A 102 9.05 -0.44 -15.71
C PRO A 102 10.41 -1.13 -15.86
N THR A 103 11.44 -0.30 -15.98
CA THR A 103 12.86 -0.67 -15.96
C THR A 103 13.50 -0.11 -14.69
N ALA A 104 14.71 -0.55 -14.36
CA ALA A 104 15.42 -0.01 -13.20
C ALA A 104 15.60 1.52 -13.25
N GLU A 105 15.64 2.11 -14.45
CA GLU A 105 15.87 3.55 -14.66
C GLU A 105 14.60 4.39 -14.46
N ASN A 106 13.42 3.87 -14.83
CA ASN A 106 12.16 4.64 -14.81
C ASN A 106 11.18 4.21 -13.71
N ALA A 107 11.44 3.09 -13.04
CA ALA A 107 10.54 2.52 -12.05
C ALA A 107 10.27 3.48 -10.87
N TYR A 108 11.26 4.28 -10.45
CA TYR A 108 11.03 5.28 -9.39
C TYR A 108 10.05 6.38 -9.82
N GLU A 109 10.18 6.86 -11.06
CA GLU A 109 9.31 7.90 -11.61
C GLU A 109 7.87 7.39 -11.72
N TYR A 110 7.68 6.20 -12.29
CA TYR A 110 6.37 5.58 -12.39
C TYR A 110 5.77 5.25 -11.02
N PHE A 111 6.60 4.78 -10.09
CA PHE A 111 6.17 4.53 -8.73
C PHE A 111 5.61 5.81 -8.09
N THR A 112 6.37 6.90 -8.17
CA THR A 112 5.99 8.19 -7.59
C THR A 112 4.73 8.76 -8.22
N LYS A 113 4.58 8.65 -9.55
CA LYS A 113 3.37 9.10 -10.27
C LYS A 113 2.12 8.35 -9.82
N ILE A 114 2.19 7.02 -9.78
CA ILE A 114 1.05 6.16 -9.39
C ILE A 114 0.72 6.37 -7.91
N ALA A 115 1.74 6.40 -7.05
CA ALA A 115 1.56 6.63 -5.62
C ALA A 115 0.95 8.02 -5.36
N SER A 116 1.37 9.06 -6.08
CA SER A 116 0.78 10.40 -5.96
C SER A 116 -0.71 10.40 -6.30
N SER A 117 -1.10 9.71 -7.38
CA SER A 117 -2.52 9.54 -7.77
C SER A 117 -3.32 8.79 -6.70
N LEU A 118 -2.74 7.73 -6.11
CA LEU A 118 -3.38 6.96 -5.04
C LEU A 118 -3.74 7.81 -3.82
N PHE A 119 -2.93 8.82 -3.50
CA PHE A 119 -3.12 9.70 -2.33
C PHE A 119 -3.74 11.07 -2.65
N GLU A 120 -4.09 11.36 -3.91
CA GLU A 120 -4.59 12.67 -4.33
C GLU A 120 -5.81 13.15 -3.51
N SER A 121 -6.68 12.22 -3.12
CA SER A 121 -7.89 12.51 -2.33
C SER A 121 -7.72 12.28 -0.81
N GLY A 122 -6.48 12.14 -0.33
CA GLY A 122 -6.13 12.02 1.09
C GLY A 122 -5.54 10.68 1.53
N ILE A 123 -5.10 10.62 2.79
CA ILE A 123 -4.37 9.49 3.39
C ILE A 123 -5.29 8.69 4.31
N ASN A 124 -5.33 7.37 4.10
CA ASN A 124 -5.98 6.41 5.00
C ASN A 124 -5.25 5.05 4.95
N TRP A 125 -5.49 4.19 5.94
CA TRP A 125 -4.83 2.89 6.04
C TRP A 125 -5.05 1.98 4.82
N GLY A 126 -6.25 2.02 4.20
CA GLY A 126 -6.50 1.23 2.99
C GLY A 126 -5.62 1.65 1.81
N ARG A 127 -5.35 2.95 1.66
CA ARG A 127 -4.40 3.47 0.64
C ARG A 127 -2.95 3.19 1.00
N VAL A 128 -2.60 3.25 2.28
CA VAL A 128 -1.26 2.82 2.75
C VAL A 128 -1.03 1.35 2.39
N VAL A 129 -1.99 0.46 2.67
CA VAL A 129 -1.91 -0.95 2.29
C VAL A 129 -1.83 -1.12 0.77
N ALA A 130 -2.64 -0.38 0.00
CA ALA A 130 -2.59 -0.42 -1.46
C ALA A 130 -1.23 0.05 -2.01
N LEU A 131 -0.56 1.02 -1.38
CA LEU A 131 0.80 1.43 -1.73
C LEU A 131 1.81 0.28 -1.52
N LEU A 132 1.72 -0.43 -0.40
CA LEU A 132 2.55 -1.62 -0.15
C LEU A 132 2.25 -2.72 -1.17
N GLY A 133 0.97 -2.98 -1.47
CA GLY A 133 0.56 -3.91 -2.52
C GLY A 133 1.12 -3.54 -3.89
N PHE A 134 1.06 -2.27 -4.26
CA PHE A 134 1.63 -1.79 -5.51
C PHE A 134 3.15 -1.95 -5.56
N GLY A 135 3.86 -1.62 -4.47
CA GLY A 135 5.31 -1.89 -4.36
C GLY A 135 5.64 -3.37 -4.55
N TYR A 136 4.89 -4.27 -3.91
CA TYR A 136 5.05 -5.72 -4.08
C TYR A 136 4.86 -6.13 -5.55
N ARG A 137 3.79 -5.67 -6.20
CA ARG A 137 3.53 -5.98 -7.62
C ARG A 137 4.62 -5.41 -8.55
N LEU A 138 5.12 -4.22 -8.27
CA LEU A 138 6.24 -3.63 -9.02
C LEU A 138 7.49 -4.51 -8.91
N ALA A 139 7.88 -4.90 -7.69
CA ALA A 139 9.04 -5.76 -7.46
C ALA A 139 8.89 -7.11 -8.18
N LEU A 140 7.73 -7.75 -8.06
CA LEU A 140 7.45 -9.04 -8.71
C LEU A 140 7.47 -8.92 -10.24
N HIS A 141 6.89 -7.83 -10.78
CA HIS A 141 6.81 -7.61 -12.21
C HIS A 141 8.21 -7.42 -12.84
N VAL A 142 9.08 -6.63 -12.22
CA VAL A 142 10.42 -6.42 -12.78
C VAL A 142 11.28 -7.68 -12.64
N TYR A 143 11.10 -8.46 -11.57
CA TYR A 143 11.76 -9.75 -11.43
C TYR A 143 11.37 -10.72 -12.55
N GLN A 144 10.07 -10.82 -12.87
CA GLN A 144 9.57 -11.64 -13.99
C GLN A 144 10.15 -11.22 -15.36
N ARG A 145 10.62 -9.98 -15.47
CA ARG A 145 11.27 -9.43 -16.67
C ARG A 145 12.80 -9.59 -16.64
N GLY A 146 13.35 -10.26 -15.63
CA GLY A 146 14.77 -10.58 -15.50
C GLY A 146 15.59 -9.55 -14.72
N LEU A 147 14.96 -8.55 -14.09
CA LEU A 147 15.66 -7.58 -13.23
C LEU A 147 15.70 -8.09 -11.79
N THR A 148 16.81 -8.71 -11.41
CA THR A 148 17.09 -9.14 -10.04
C THR A 148 17.73 -8.03 -9.19
N GLY A 149 17.65 -8.16 -7.87
CA GLY A 149 18.17 -7.23 -6.87
C GLY A 149 17.30 -5.99 -6.66
N PHE A 150 16.15 -5.92 -7.31
CA PHE A 150 15.33 -4.71 -7.37
C PHE A 150 14.46 -4.51 -6.13
N LEU A 151 14.16 -5.57 -5.37
CA LEU A 151 13.32 -5.49 -4.17
C LEU A 151 13.84 -4.48 -3.14
N GLY A 152 15.16 -4.40 -2.96
CA GLY A 152 15.79 -3.42 -2.09
C GLY A 152 15.63 -1.97 -2.56
N GLN A 153 15.53 -1.73 -3.89
CA GLN A 153 15.24 -0.41 -4.43
C GLN A 153 13.78 -0.04 -4.21
N VAL A 154 12.85 -0.95 -4.48
CA VAL A 154 11.41 -0.73 -4.21
C VAL A 154 11.15 -0.43 -2.74
N THR A 155 11.84 -1.13 -1.84
CA THR A 155 11.72 -0.88 -0.39
C THR A 155 12.08 0.57 -0.05
N ARG A 156 13.15 1.10 -0.64
CA ARG A 156 13.53 2.52 -0.48
C ARG A 156 12.51 3.45 -1.12
N PHE A 157 12.00 3.12 -2.31
CA PHE A 157 10.97 3.94 -2.97
C PHE A 157 9.73 4.12 -2.08
N VAL A 158 9.27 3.04 -1.45
CA VAL A 158 8.13 3.07 -0.53
C VAL A 158 8.45 3.96 0.68
N ALA A 159 9.58 3.73 1.34
CA ALA A 159 9.97 4.51 2.53
C ALA A 159 10.17 6.01 2.20
N ASP A 160 10.90 6.31 1.13
CA ASP A 160 11.18 7.67 0.67
C ASP A 160 9.89 8.38 0.28
N PHE A 161 9.01 7.73 -0.48
CA PHE A 161 7.73 8.33 -0.86
C PHE A 161 6.87 8.62 0.38
N MET A 162 6.83 7.69 1.34
CA MET A 162 6.07 7.90 2.57
C MET A 162 6.60 9.07 3.40
N LEU A 163 7.93 9.25 3.44
CA LEU A 163 8.57 10.38 4.12
C LEU A 163 8.24 11.71 3.44
N HIS A 164 8.35 11.79 2.11
CA HIS A 164 8.20 13.04 1.37
C HIS A 164 6.74 13.46 1.11
N HIS A 165 5.78 12.53 1.19
CA HIS A 165 4.37 12.79 0.87
C HIS A 165 3.44 12.81 2.10
N CYS A 166 3.95 13.22 3.27
CA CYS A 166 3.19 13.36 4.52
C CYS A 166 2.56 12.06 5.06
N ILE A 167 2.86 10.89 4.49
CA ILE A 167 2.32 9.60 4.93
C ILE A 167 2.99 9.17 6.23
N ALA A 168 4.31 9.30 6.32
CA ALA A 168 5.06 9.01 7.55
C ALA A 168 4.55 9.87 8.71
N ARG A 169 4.27 11.15 8.46
CA ARG A 169 3.67 12.08 9.43
C ARG A 169 2.29 11.61 9.88
N TRP A 170 1.44 11.25 8.93
CA TRP A 170 0.09 10.78 9.21
C TRP A 170 0.09 9.50 10.05
N ILE A 171 1.03 8.58 9.79
CA ILE A 171 1.22 7.34 10.57
C ILE A 171 1.77 7.67 11.96
N ALA A 172 2.78 8.53 12.06
CA ALA A 172 3.36 8.96 13.34
C ALA A 172 2.29 9.57 14.26
N GLN A 173 1.43 10.44 13.74
CA GLN A 173 0.31 11.06 14.47
C GLN A 173 -0.71 10.05 15.00
N ARG A 174 -0.72 8.82 14.48
CA ARG A 174 -1.62 7.74 14.88
C ARG A 174 -0.95 6.68 15.75
N GLY A 175 0.25 6.97 16.27
CA GLY A 175 1.00 6.05 17.13
C GLY A 175 1.96 5.13 16.36
N GLY A 176 2.32 5.50 15.13
CA GLY A 176 3.28 4.75 14.33
C GLY A 176 2.70 3.48 13.70
N TRP A 177 3.57 2.64 13.15
CA TRP A 177 3.18 1.39 12.48
C TRP A 177 2.50 0.37 13.41
N VAL A 178 2.79 0.41 14.71
CA VAL A 178 2.16 -0.48 15.70
C VAL A 178 0.63 -0.33 15.72
N ALA A 179 0.11 0.86 15.40
CA ALA A 179 -1.32 1.10 15.29
C ALA A 179 -2.01 0.22 14.23
N ALA A 180 -1.27 -0.23 13.21
CA ALA A 180 -1.78 -1.09 12.16
C ALA A 180 -2.15 -2.49 12.65
N LEU A 181 -1.58 -2.97 13.77
CA LEU A 181 -1.95 -4.27 14.36
C LEU A 181 -3.42 -4.31 14.78
N ASN A 182 -3.98 -3.16 15.15
CA ASN A 182 -5.38 -3.03 15.56
C ASN A 182 -6.36 -2.98 14.37
N LEU A 183 -5.88 -2.88 13.13
CA LEU A 183 -6.75 -2.85 11.94
C LEU A 183 -7.54 -4.15 11.76
N GLY A 184 -6.91 -5.29 12.08
CA GLY A 184 -7.55 -6.61 12.00
C GLY A 184 -8.50 -6.93 13.17
N ASN A 185 -8.52 -6.11 14.23
CA ASN A 185 -9.21 -6.42 15.48
C ASN A 185 -10.57 -5.69 15.63
N GLY A 186 -11.09 -5.05 14.58
CA GLY A 186 -12.33 -4.26 14.63
C GLY A 186 -13.35 -4.57 13.52
N PRO A 187 -14.57 -3.98 13.59
CA PRO A 187 -15.65 -4.10 12.59
C PRO A 187 -15.31 -3.53 11.20
N ILE A 188 -14.03 -3.37 10.86
CA ILE A 188 -13.53 -2.84 9.60
C ILE A 188 -13.79 -3.82 8.45
N LEU A 189 -13.84 -5.14 8.69
CA LEU A 189 -14.37 -6.08 7.70
C LEU A 189 -15.81 -5.73 7.34
N ASN A 190 -16.64 -5.35 8.32
CA ASN A 190 -18.00 -4.88 8.06
C ASN A 190 -17.99 -3.55 7.29
N VAL A 191 -17.04 -2.65 7.55
CA VAL A 191 -16.90 -1.39 6.80
C VAL A 191 -16.44 -1.64 5.36
N LEU A 192 -15.52 -2.57 5.11
CA LEU A 192 -15.07 -2.97 3.77
C LEU A 192 -16.16 -3.71 3.01
N ILE A 193 -16.91 -4.59 3.67
CA ILE A 193 -18.14 -5.20 3.14
C ILE A 193 -19.15 -4.11 2.76
N VAL A 194 -19.42 -3.14 3.65
CA VAL A 194 -20.35 -2.04 3.39
C VAL A 194 -19.87 -1.16 2.23
N LEU A 195 -18.59 -0.82 2.15
CA LEU A 195 -18.01 -0.06 1.04
C LEU A 195 -18.11 -0.81 -0.29
N SER A 196 -17.84 -2.11 -0.29
CA SER A 196 -18.00 -2.98 -1.45
C SER A 196 -19.47 -3.07 -1.91
N LEU A 197 -20.42 -3.20 -0.97
CA LEU A 197 -21.86 -3.19 -1.26
C LEU A 197 -22.34 -1.85 -1.82
N VAL A 198 -21.89 -0.72 -1.26
CA VAL A 198 -22.23 0.62 -1.74
C VAL A 198 -21.70 0.85 -3.15
N LEU A 199 -20.47 0.44 -3.43
CA LEU A 199 -19.84 0.62 -4.75
C LEU A 199 -20.46 -0.32 -5.80
N LEU A 200 -20.82 -1.54 -5.43
CA LEU A 200 -21.59 -2.45 -6.29
C LEU A 200 -22.98 -1.88 -6.60
N GLY A 201 -23.67 -1.33 -5.59
CA GLY A 201 -24.95 -0.65 -5.78
C GLY A 201 -24.85 0.53 -6.75
N GLN A 202 -23.81 1.36 -6.61
CA GLN A 202 -23.56 2.47 -7.53
C GLN A 202 -23.27 2.00 -8.96
N PHE A 203 -22.53 0.89 -9.11
CA PHE A 203 -22.26 0.28 -10.42
C PHE A 203 -23.54 -0.23 -11.08
N VAL A 204 -24.39 -0.98 -10.35
CA VAL A 204 -25.66 -1.52 -10.87
C VAL A 204 -26.62 -0.39 -11.26
N VAL A 205 -26.77 0.64 -10.43
CA VAL A 205 -27.62 1.80 -10.73
C VAL A 205 -27.15 2.51 -12.01
N ARG A 206 -25.84 2.73 -12.16
CA ARG A 206 -25.29 3.34 -13.37
C ARG A 206 -25.44 2.46 -14.61
N ARG A 207 -25.33 1.15 -14.45
CA ARG A 207 -25.40 0.17 -15.56
C ARG A 207 -26.82 -0.03 -16.08
N PHE A 208 -27.83 0.01 -15.21
CA PHE A 208 -29.20 -0.42 -15.55
C PHE A 208 -30.26 0.68 -15.50
N PHE A 209 -30.05 1.77 -14.75
CA PHE A 209 -31.07 2.82 -14.56
C PHE A 209 -30.69 4.18 -15.16
N LYS A 210 -29.52 4.28 -15.79
CA LYS A 210 -29.03 5.53 -16.43
C LYS A 210 -28.85 5.39 -17.96
N SER A 211 -29.59 4.46 -18.58
CA SER A 211 -29.70 4.34 -20.03
C SER A 211 -30.99 4.97 -20.54
#